data_AF-A0A7D6CQS1-F1
#
_entry.id   AF-A0A7D6CQS1-F1
#
_cell.length_a   1.000
_cell.length_b   1.000
_cell.length_c   1.000
_cell.angle_alpha   90.00
_cell.angle_beta   90.00
_cell.angle_gamma   90.00
#
_symmetry.space_group_name_H-M   'P 1'
#
loop_
_entity.id
_entity.type
_entity.pdbx_description
1 polymer ?
#
loop_
_entity_poly.entity_id
_entity_poly.type
_entity_poly.pdbx_seq_one_letter_code
_entity_poly.pdbx_strand_id
1 'polypeptide(L)' 'MNSITAGVFEEQEGHLTQPEPGPKADRIAEVAEKLEGLADEASGETVDHVLAARNHCLEYLEESSGAE' A
#
# COMPACT_ATOMS: atom_id res chain seq x y z
N MET A 1 19.29 2.32 -37.47
CA MET A 1 19.10 1.22 -36.49
C MET A 1 19.88 1.58 -35.24
N ASN A 2 19.16 2.03 -34.21
CA ASN A 2 19.40 1.81 -32.78
C ASN A 2 18.37 2.68 -32.05
N SER A 3 17.16 2.14 -31.94
CA SER A 3 16.09 2.69 -31.13
C SER A 3 16.48 2.57 -29.67
N ILE A 4 16.89 3.67 -29.05
CA ILE A 4 16.86 3.81 -27.60
C ILE A 4 15.39 3.91 -27.25
N THR A 5 14.83 2.85 -26.66
CA THR A 5 13.53 2.90 -26.01
C THR A 5 13.66 3.89 -24.86
N ALA A 6 13.37 5.16 -25.15
CA ALA A 6 13.07 6.16 -24.15
C ALA A 6 11.88 5.61 -23.38
N GLY A 7 12.16 5.05 -22.20
CA GLY A 7 11.13 4.58 -21.29
C GLY A 7 10.16 5.73 -21.09
N VAL A 8 8.93 5.52 -21.56
CA VAL A 8 7.81 6.37 -21.18
C VAL A 8 7.69 6.12 -19.67
N PHE A 9 8.20 7.07 -18.89
CA PHE A 9 7.76 7.20 -17.51
C PHE A 9 6.33 7.70 -17.67
N GLU A 10 5.37 6.77 -17.60
CA GLU A 10 3.97 7.12 -17.38
C GLU A 10 3.95 7.98 -16.12
N GLU A 11 3.74 9.27 -16.32
CA GLU A 11 3.41 10.19 -15.26
C GLU A 11 2.20 9.57 -14.55
N GLN A 12 2.38 9.11 -13.32
CA GLN A 12 1.24 8.71 -12.50
C GLN A 12 0.41 9.98 -12.30
N GLU A 13 -0.56 10.20 -13.19
CA GLU A 13 -1.59 11.22 -13.05
C GLU A 13 -2.28 10.95 -11.71
N GLY A 14 -1.80 11.63 -10.69
CA GLY A 14 -2.35 11.55 -9.36
C GLY A 14 -3.83 11.82 -9.46
N HIS A 15 -4.64 10.89 -8.95
CA HIS A 15 -6.01 11.18 -8.54
C HIS A 15 -5.98 12.21 -7.40
N LEU A 16 -5.58 13.46 -7.72
CA LEU A 16 -5.48 14.62 -6.83
C LEU A 16 -6.86 15.20 -6.49
N THR A 17 -7.94 14.56 -6.94
CA THR A 17 -9.32 14.93 -6.65
C THR A 17 -9.96 14.08 -5.56
N GLN A 18 -9.25 13.07 -5.02
CA GLN A 18 -9.75 12.41 -3.82
C GLN A 18 -9.70 13.42 -2.67
N PRO A 19 -10.81 13.60 -1.91
CA PRO A 19 -10.78 14.41 -0.70
C PRO A 19 -9.60 13.96 0.14
N GLU A 20 -8.89 14.90 0.79
CA GLU A 20 -7.79 14.54 1.68
C GLU A 20 -8.29 13.39 2.55
N PRO A 21 -7.65 12.20 2.44
CA PRO A 21 -8.14 11.05 3.16
C PRO A 21 -8.10 11.42 4.65
N GLY A 22 -8.97 10.78 5.43
CA GLY A 22 -8.99 10.96 6.89
C GLY A 22 -7.61 10.77 7.53
N PRO A 23 -7.52 10.82 8.87
CA PRO A 23 -6.27 10.62 9.59
C PRO A 23 -5.44 9.48 8.98
N LYS A 24 -4.11 9.67 8.89
CA LYS A 24 -3.23 8.69 8.23
C LYS A 24 -3.46 7.27 8.75
N ALA A 25 -3.78 7.11 10.03
CA ALA A 25 -4.18 5.86 10.64
C ALA A 25 -5.39 5.19 9.95
N ASP A 26 -6.49 5.91 9.70
CA ASP A 26 -7.68 5.34 9.01
C ASP A 26 -7.33 4.78 7.62
N ARG A 27 -6.46 5.48 6.89
CA ARG A 27 -5.99 5.00 5.57
C ARG A 27 -5.09 3.78 5.69
N ILE A 28 -4.22 3.73 6.69
CA ILE A 28 -3.35 2.57 6.93
C ILE A 28 -4.17 1.37 7.40
N ALA A 29 -5.25 1.58 8.16
CA ALA A 29 -6.20 0.53 8.53
C ALA A 29 -6.92 -0.04 7.30
N GLU A 30 -7.41 0.82 6.39
CA GLU A 30 -8.01 0.38 5.13
C GLU A 30 -7.02 -0.43 4.27
N VAL A 31 -5.75 0.00 4.23
CA VAL A 31 -4.70 -0.72 3.51
C VAL A 31 -4.42 -2.09 4.16
N ALA A 32 -4.39 -2.17 5.48
CA ALA A 32 -4.21 -3.44 6.20
C ALA A 32 -5.33 -4.44 5.89
N GLU A 33 -6.59 -3.99 5.88
CA GLU A 33 -7.75 -4.83 5.53
C GLU A 33 -7.67 -5.32 4.08
N LYS A 34 -7.29 -4.45 3.14
CA LYS A 34 -7.10 -4.83 1.73
C LYS A 34 -5.97 -5.85 1.57
N LEU A 35 -4.87 -5.70 2.29
CA LEU A 35 -3.75 -6.64 2.27
C LEU A 35 -4.15 -7.99 2.87
N GLU A 36 -5.01 -8.01 3.89
CA GLU A 36 -5.55 -9.26 4.43
C GLU A 36 -6.38 -10.02 3.40
N GLY A 37 -7.31 -9.34 2.71
CA GLY A 37 -8.06 -9.97 1.60
C GLY A 37 -7.15 -10.44 0.47
N LEU A 38 -6.10 -9.68 0.14
CA LEU A 38 -5.13 -10.06 -0.88
C LEU A 38 -4.29 -11.28 -0.45
N ALA A 39 -4.06 -11.47 0.85
CA ALA A 39 -3.32 -12.62 1.37
C ALA A 39 -4.13 -13.92 1.24
N ASP A 40 -5.46 -13.86 1.41
CA ASP A 40 -6.36 -14.99 1.16
C ASP A 40 -6.37 -15.42 -0.32
N GLU A 41 -6.16 -14.48 -1.25
CA GLU A 41 -6.13 -14.75 -2.69
C GLU A 41 -4.72 -15.07 -3.23
N ALA A 42 -3.67 -14.68 -2.51
CA ALA A 42 -2.28 -14.88 -2.91
C ALA A 42 -1.77 -16.30 -2.63
N SER A 43 -0.70 -16.70 -3.31
CA SER A 43 -0.06 -18.00 -3.11
C SER A 43 1.46 -17.92 -3.26
N GLY A 44 2.16 -18.86 -2.62
CA GLY A 44 3.62 -18.89 -2.60
C GLY A 44 4.23 -17.64 -1.95
N GLU A 45 5.39 -17.22 -2.43
CA GLU A 45 6.18 -16.11 -1.88
C GLU A 45 5.43 -14.76 -1.87
N THR A 46 4.45 -14.57 -2.75
CA THR A 46 3.63 -13.36 -2.77
C THR A 46 2.79 -13.23 -1.48
N VAL A 47 2.35 -14.34 -0.89
CA VAL A 47 1.59 -14.30 0.37
C VAL A 47 2.45 -13.77 1.52
N ASP A 48 3.72 -14.19 1.59
CA ASP A 48 4.66 -13.75 2.63
C ASP A 48 4.92 -12.25 2.54
N HIS A 49 5.08 -11.72 1.33
CA HIS A 49 5.25 -10.29 1.11
C HIS A 49 4.01 -9.47 1.48
N VAL A 50 2.81 -9.97 1.14
CA VAL A 50 1.54 -9.31 1.49
C VAL A 50 1.34 -9.31 3.01
N LEU A 51 1.61 -10.42 3.68
CA LEU A 51 1.52 -10.51 5.14
C LEU A 51 2.53 -9.61 5.84
N ALA A 52 3.77 -9.53 5.34
CA ALA A 52 4.77 -8.61 5.88
C ALA A 52 4.33 -7.14 5.75
N ALA A 53 3.79 -6.76 4.60
CA ALA A 53 3.25 -5.42 4.39
C ALA A 53 2.06 -5.11 5.31
N ARG A 54 1.16 -6.09 5.53
CA ARG A 54 0.04 -5.97 6.47
C ARG A 54 0.55 -5.75 7.90
N ASN A 55 1.52 -6.55 8.34
CA ASN A 55 2.06 -6.46 9.69
C ASN A 55 2.69 -5.08 9.94
N HIS A 56 3.43 -4.51 8.98
CA HIS A 56 3.95 -3.15 9.10
C HIS A 56 2.86 -2.08 9.20
N CYS A 57 1.71 -2.28 8.54
CA CYS A 57 0.56 -1.38 8.70
C CYS A 57 -0.01 -1.46 10.12
N LEU A 58 -0.12 -2.66 10.69
CA LEU A 58 -0.59 -2.87 12.06
C LEU A 58 0.38 -2.28 13.08
N GLU A 59 1.68 -2.50 12.93
CA GLU A 59 2.71 -1.92 13.80
C GLU A 59 2.60 -0.39 13.85
N TYR A 60 2.45 0.26 12.69
CA TYR A 60 2.26 1.71 12.62
C TYR A 60 0.99 2.18 13.36
N LEU A 61 -0.10 1.42 13.27
CA LEU A 61 -1.35 1.74 13.98
C LEU A 61 -1.21 1.56 15.49
N GLU A 62 -0.52 0.50 15.92
CA GLU A 62 -0.20 0.26 17.33
C GLU A 62 0.67 1.40 17.88
N GLU A 63 1.74 1.77 17.20
CA GLU A 63 2.60 2.91 17.57
C GLU A 63 1.83 4.24 17.59
N SER A 64 0.96 4.47 16.60
CA SER A 64 0.14 5.69 16.54
C SER A 64 -0.95 5.73 17.60
N SER A 65 -1.39 4.58 18.12
CA SER A 65 -2.37 4.48 19.21
C SER A 65 -1.74 4.55 20.60
N GLY A 66 -0.43 4.28 20.72
CA GLY A 66 0.33 4.37 21.97
C GLY A 66 0.94 5.74 22.27
N ALA A 67 0.77 6.73 21.37
CA ALA A 67 1.19 8.11 21.56
C ALA A 67 0.05 8.95 22.18
N GLU A 68 -0.41 8.56 23.38
CA GLU A 68 -1.25 9.39 24.26
C GLU A 68 -0.44 9.95 25.44
#